data_AF-A9S4I4-F1
#
_entry.id   AF-A9S4I4-F1
#
_cell.length_a   1.000
_cell.length_b   1.000
_cell.length_c   1.000
_cell.angle_alpha   90.00
_cell.angle_beta   90.00
_cell.angle_gamma   90.00
#
_symmetry.space_group_name_H-M   'P 1'
#
loop_
_entity.id
_entity.type
_entity.pdbx_description
1 polymer ?
#
loop_
_entity_poly.entity_id
_entity_poly.type
_entity_poly.pdbx_seq_one_letter_code
_entity_poly.pdbx_strand_id
1 'polypeptide(L)'
;MAVERLLLSVLLLAAIACSSFGVTGFQSDELPEDAEEWGLVGESAPIVKPKINIVEKVEPEYTEYGEKIVRPSAATAGTKKITFPLEHSLGDGKFEQIGTFSALLRTTALGHQEIKKLRLERNKLSKVQKRQFEELVRNDGFYTIRLPADLIKPRHKFVLASVKGRCLTAAKLKERFDFFLDRGNLIGVSYSAVGACSYPRPLVLPEDWTFASDPLIFHKGSEQAPRLVPMFQESATQRPGEKVTEEEGTKEKTFWQKYWMYIVPFGLIVVNALSQLANLPEEPTAGQTGPAITGTQRTGGSGGGRARR
;
A
#
# COMPACT_ATOMS: atom_id res chain seq x y z
N MET A 1 -69.87 -1.35 -14.16
CA MET A 1 -69.05 -1.47 -12.93
C MET A 1 -68.23 -2.76 -12.83
N ALA A 2 -68.77 -3.95 -13.14
CA ALA A 2 -68.00 -5.21 -13.03
C ALA A 2 -66.88 -5.34 -14.09
N VAL A 3 -67.14 -4.94 -15.34
CA VAL A 3 -66.17 -5.05 -16.46
C VAL A 3 -64.96 -4.13 -16.27
N GLU A 4 -65.19 -2.92 -15.75
CA GLU A 4 -64.15 -1.92 -15.50
C GLU A 4 -63.18 -2.34 -14.39
N ARG A 5 -63.69 -3.02 -13.35
CA ARG A 5 -62.87 -3.60 -12.28
C ARG A 5 -62.06 -4.80 -12.74
N LEU A 6 -62.58 -5.58 -13.68
CA LEU A 6 -61.86 -6.72 -14.28
C LEU A 6 -60.74 -6.24 -15.21
N LEU A 7 -60.94 -5.13 -15.91
CA LEU A 7 -59.95 -4.56 -16.81
C LEU A 7 -58.78 -3.91 -16.03
N LEU A 8 -59.09 -3.25 -14.92
CA LEU A 8 -58.09 -2.70 -13.99
C LEU A 8 -57.27 -3.80 -13.29
N SER A 9 -57.88 -4.93 -12.91
CA SER A 9 -57.13 -6.03 -12.28
C SER A 9 -56.20 -6.74 -13.27
N VAL A 10 -56.62 -6.90 -14.53
CA VAL A 10 -55.78 -7.48 -15.59
C VAL A 10 -54.60 -6.55 -15.92
N LEU A 11 -54.83 -5.23 -15.98
CA LEU A 11 -53.74 -4.27 -16.19
C LEU A 11 -52.74 -4.23 -15.02
N LEU A 12 -53.22 -4.37 -13.78
CA LEU A 12 -52.35 -4.43 -12.60
C LEU A 12 -51.50 -5.71 -12.59
N LEU A 13 -52.09 -6.86 -12.94
CA LEU A 13 -51.37 -8.12 -13.06
C LEU A 13 -50.34 -8.10 -14.19
N ALA A 14 -50.65 -7.47 -15.33
CA ALA A 14 -49.71 -7.28 -16.42
C ALA A 14 -48.54 -6.36 -16.01
N ALA A 15 -48.79 -5.30 -15.24
CA ALA A 15 -47.75 -4.41 -14.74
C ALA A 15 -46.80 -5.09 -13.74
N ILE A 16 -47.32 -5.98 -12.89
CA ILE A 16 -46.52 -6.77 -11.94
C ILE A 16 -45.70 -7.85 -12.66
N ALA A 17 -46.24 -8.45 -13.72
CA ALA A 17 -45.51 -9.40 -14.54
C ALA A 17 -44.37 -8.73 -15.34
N CYS A 18 -44.50 -7.46 -15.72
CA CYS A 18 -43.45 -6.73 -16.44
C CYS A 18 -42.30 -6.27 -15.54
N SER A 19 -42.48 -6.12 -14.23
CA SER A 19 -41.43 -5.66 -13.31
C SER A 19 -40.48 -6.76 -12.83
N SER A 20 -40.82 -8.04 -13.04
CA SER A 20 -39.99 -9.20 -12.67
C SER A 20 -38.99 -9.66 -13.75
N PHE A 21 -38.96 -9.02 -14.93
CA PHE A 21 -37.99 -9.33 -15.99
C PHE A 21 -36.74 -8.44 -15.99
N GLY A 22 -36.56 -7.58 -14.98
CA GLY A 22 -35.48 -6.61 -14.89
C GLY A 22 -34.38 -6.97 -13.89
N VAL A 23 -33.87 -8.20 -13.88
CA VAL A 23 -32.61 -8.53 -13.20
C VAL A 23 -31.73 -9.32 -14.16
N THR A 24 -31.05 -8.60 -15.05
CA THR A 24 -29.82 -9.10 -15.67
C THR A 24 -28.74 -9.06 -14.60
N GLY A 25 -28.55 -10.18 -13.90
CA GLY A 25 -27.39 -10.38 -13.04
C GLY A 25 -26.10 -10.30 -13.86
N PHE A 26 -25.01 -9.90 -13.22
CA PHE A 26 -23.66 -9.97 -13.77
C PHE A 26 -23.42 -11.38 -14.34
N GLN A 27 -23.38 -11.48 -15.66
CA GLN A 27 -22.91 -12.67 -16.35
C GLN A 27 -21.39 -12.54 -16.41
N SER A 28 -20.68 -13.28 -15.55
CA SER A 28 -19.25 -13.47 -15.73
C SER A 28 -19.04 -14.09 -17.11
N ASP A 29 -18.39 -13.35 -17.98
CA ASP A 29 -17.95 -13.78 -19.31
C ASP A 29 -16.82 -14.80 -19.09
N GLU A 30 -17.20 -16.08 -18.97
CA GLU A 30 -16.25 -17.18 -18.98
C GLU A 30 -15.67 -17.28 -20.40
N LEU A 31 -14.33 -17.28 -20.49
CA LEU A 31 -13.64 -17.62 -21.74
C LEU A 31 -14.09 -19.02 -22.16
N PRO A 32 -14.57 -19.22 -23.40
CA PRO A 32 -14.95 -20.55 -23.87
C PRO A 32 -13.74 -21.48 -23.78
N GLU A 33 -13.93 -22.63 -23.12
CA GLU A 33 -12.98 -23.73 -23.07
C GLU A 33 -12.92 -24.46 -24.43
N ASP A 34 -12.81 -23.71 -25.53
CA ASP A 34 -12.50 -24.29 -26.83
C ASP A 34 -10.97 -24.42 -26.93
N ALA A 35 -10.43 -25.38 -26.18
CA ALA A 35 -9.03 -25.79 -26.20
C ALA A 35 -8.63 -26.52 -27.51
N GLU A 36 -9.49 -26.55 -28.53
CA GLU A 36 -9.25 -27.28 -29.78
C GLU A 36 -8.71 -26.41 -30.93
N GLU A 37 -8.49 -25.10 -30.73
CA GLU A 37 -7.78 -24.24 -31.70
C GLU A 37 -6.31 -23.98 -31.32
N TRP A 38 -5.70 -24.84 -30.51
CA TRP A 38 -4.25 -24.97 -30.45
C TRP A 38 -3.86 -26.21 -31.27
N GLY A 39 -3.71 -26.01 -32.58
CA GLY A 39 -3.38 -27.04 -33.56
C GLY A 39 -2.05 -27.76 -33.28
N LEU A 40 -2.09 -28.73 -32.37
CA LEU A 40 -1.09 -29.76 -32.17
C LEU A 40 -1.68 -31.12 -32.53
N VAL A 41 -1.97 -31.31 -33.82
CA VAL A 41 -2.07 -32.65 -34.41
C VAL A 41 -1.03 -32.74 -35.51
N GLY A 42 -0.03 -33.58 -35.25
CA GLY A 42 0.97 -33.93 -36.23
C GLY A 42 0.33 -34.69 -37.37
N GLU A 43 0.37 -34.13 -38.56
CA GLU A 43 0.26 -34.88 -39.79
C GLU A 43 1.44 -34.52 -40.70
N SER A 44 2.09 -35.56 -41.19
CA SER A 44 3.42 -35.53 -41.77
C SER A 44 3.38 -34.96 -43.18
N ALA A 45 4.00 -33.80 -43.40
CA ALA A 45 4.27 -33.28 -44.75
C ALA A 45 5.77 -33.44 -45.11
N PRO A 46 6.11 -33.83 -46.35
CA PRO A 46 7.47 -34.20 -46.72
C PRO A 46 8.41 -32.98 -46.78
N ILE A 47 9.55 -33.11 -46.11
CA ILE A 47 10.63 -32.12 -46.09
C ILE A 47 11.32 -32.09 -47.46
N VAL A 48 11.04 -31.05 -48.25
CA VAL A 48 11.90 -30.64 -49.37
C VAL A 48 13.10 -29.89 -48.78
N LYS A 49 14.30 -30.44 -48.95
CA LYS A 49 15.57 -29.86 -48.47
C LYS A 49 16.04 -28.73 -49.40
N PRO A 50 16.20 -27.48 -48.95
CA PRO A 50 17.05 -26.53 -49.66
C PRO A 50 18.52 -26.78 -49.28
N LYS A 51 19.37 -27.00 -50.29
CA LYS A 51 20.83 -27.06 -50.15
C LYS A 51 21.36 -25.68 -49.77
N ILE A 52 22.01 -25.58 -48.62
CA ILE A 52 22.87 -24.45 -48.26
C ILE A 52 24.28 -24.99 -48.12
N ASN A 53 25.20 -24.47 -48.94
CA ASN A 53 26.61 -24.86 -48.99
C ASN A 53 27.35 -24.40 -47.72
N ILE A 54 28.09 -25.34 -47.14
CA ILE A 54 28.97 -25.16 -45.98
C ILE A 54 30.30 -24.59 -46.49
N VAL A 55 30.72 -23.43 -45.97
CA VAL A 55 32.10 -22.96 -46.05
C VAL A 55 32.57 -22.53 -44.66
N GLU A 56 33.51 -23.33 -44.17
CA GLU A 56 34.69 -23.02 -43.36
C GLU A 56 34.54 -22.55 -41.90
N LYS A 57 35.14 -23.40 -41.06
CA LYS A 57 35.28 -23.39 -39.60
C LYS A 57 36.23 -22.27 -39.17
N VAL A 58 35.77 -21.33 -38.36
CA VAL A 58 36.63 -20.48 -37.52
C VAL A 58 36.21 -20.67 -36.07
N GLU A 59 37.12 -21.24 -35.30
CA GLU A 59 37.01 -21.62 -33.91
C GLU A 59 37.31 -20.40 -33.02
N PRO A 60 36.41 -19.92 -32.14
CA PRO A 60 36.79 -18.95 -31.13
C PRO A 60 37.35 -19.67 -29.89
N GLU A 61 38.62 -19.39 -29.65
CA GLU A 61 39.42 -19.71 -28.48
C GLU A 61 38.71 -19.28 -27.17
N TYR A 62 38.36 -20.26 -26.35
CA TYR A 62 37.82 -20.06 -25.00
C TYR A 62 38.97 -19.89 -24.01
N THR A 63 39.31 -18.64 -23.71
CA THR A 63 40.17 -18.32 -22.57
C THR A 63 39.35 -18.42 -21.29
N GLU A 64 39.72 -19.40 -20.48
CA GLU A 64 39.32 -19.63 -19.10
C GLU A 64 39.74 -18.43 -18.22
N TYR A 65 38.78 -17.60 -17.81
CA TYR A 65 38.99 -16.61 -16.76
C TYR A 65 38.27 -17.08 -15.50
N GLY A 66 39.05 -17.59 -14.54
CA GLY A 66 38.57 -17.90 -13.20
C GLY A 66 38.08 -16.63 -12.50
N GLU A 67 36.77 -16.41 -12.54
CA GLU A 67 36.10 -15.40 -11.72
C GLU A 67 36.13 -15.90 -10.26
N LYS A 68 37.06 -15.33 -9.47
CA LYS A 68 37.07 -15.49 -8.02
C LYS A 68 35.67 -15.21 -7.52
N ILE A 69 35.03 -16.20 -6.90
CA ILE A 69 33.83 -16.01 -6.09
C ILE A 69 34.22 -15.08 -4.93
N VAL A 70 34.04 -13.77 -5.15
CA VAL A 70 34.14 -12.77 -4.11
C VAL A 70 32.93 -13.00 -3.21
N ARG A 71 33.18 -13.61 -2.06
CA ARG A 71 32.24 -13.62 -0.93
C ARG A 71 31.72 -12.18 -0.76
N PRO A 72 30.40 -11.92 -0.77
CA PRO A 72 29.91 -10.57 -0.53
C PRO A 72 30.36 -10.16 0.87
N SER A 73 31.36 -9.26 0.90
CA SER A 73 31.78 -8.56 2.10
C SER A 73 30.53 -8.01 2.76
N ALA A 74 30.35 -8.29 4.06
CA ALA A 74 29.25 -7.88 4.90
C ALA A 74 28.62 -6.58 4.39
N ALA A 75 27.41 -6.69 3.82
CA ALA A 75 26.68 -5.56 3.26
C ALA A 75 26.51 -4.52 4.37
N THR A 76 27.37 -3.50 4.34
CA THR A 76 27.26 -2.38 5.27
C THR A 76 25.91 -1.73 4.95
N ALA A 77 24.99 -1.78 5.91
CA ALA A 77 23.65 -1.20 5.78
C ALA A 77 23.78 0.31 5.58
N GLY A 78 23.94 0.72 4.32
CA GLY A 78 24.19 2.10 3.92
C GLY A 78 22.98 2.71 3.25
N THR A 79 22.85 4.03 3.38
CA THR A 79 21.91 4.82 2.58
C THR A 79 22.63 5.42 1.38
N LYS A 80 22.14 5.17 0.16
CA LYS A 80 22.69 5.74 -1.08
C LYS A 80 21.71 6.74 -1.66
N LYS A 81 22.16 7.97 -1.95
CA LYS A 81 21.37 8.95 -2.70
C LYS A 81 21.57 8.74 -4.19
N ILE A 82 20.50 8.66 -4.95
CA ILE A 82 20.51 8.56 -6.41
C ILE A 82 19.62 9.63 -7.02
N THR A 83 19.91 10.00 -8.26
CA THR A 83 19.13 10.99 -9.01
C THR A 83 18.89 10.48 -10.42
N PHE A 84 17.67 10.65 -10.93
CA PHE A 84 17.31 10.23 -12.28
C PHE A 84 16.38 11.26 -12.94
N PRO A 85 16.43 11.40 -14.28
CA PRO A 85 15.64 12.40 -15.00
C PRO A 85 14.18 12.00 -15.12
N LEU A 86 13.29 13.00 -15.11
CA LEU A 86 11.91 12.89 -15.56
C LEU A 86 11.79 13.51 -16.93
N GLU A 87 11.32 12.71 -17.88
CA GLU A 87 11.14 13.15 -19.26
C GLU A 87 9.67 13.09 -19.65
N HIS A 88 9.25 13.98 -20.55
CA HIS A 88 7.88 14.07 -21.01
C HIS A 88 7.79 14.24 -22.52
N SER A 89 6.64 13.88 -23.06
CA SER A 89 6.27 14.10 -24.46
C SER A 89 4.91 14.79 -24.51
N LEU A 90 4.83 15.78 -25.40
CA LEU A 90 3.66 16.64 -25.61
C LEU A 90 2.83 16.19 -26.83
N GLY A 91 2.86 14.89 -27.14
CA GLY A 91 2.11 14.29 -28.28
C GLY A 91 2.97 14.02 -29.51
N ASP A 92 4.16 14.61 -29.60
CA ASP A 92 5.04 14.50 -30.77
C ASP A 92 5.91 13.22 -30.78
N GLY A 93 5.79 12.37 -29.74
CA GLY A 93 6.67 11.20 -29.53
C GLY A 93 8.12 11.54 -29.17
N LYS A 94 8.51 12.82 -29.26
CA LYS A 94 9.79 13.34 -28.78
C LYS A 94 9.71 13.56 -27.28
N PHE A 95 10.77 13.15 -26.59
CA PHE A 95 10.86 13.24 -25.15
C PHE A 95 11.93 14.24 -24.75
N GLU A 96 11.56 15.14 -23.86
CA GLU A 96 12.43 16.17 -23.31
C GLU A 96 12.47 16.06 -21.79
N GLN A 97 13.58 16.44 -21.19
CA GLN A 97 13.72 16.41 -19.74
C GLN A 97 13.01 17.61 -19.10
N ILE A 98 12.07 17.34 -18.18
CA ILE A 98 11.26 18.35 -17.48
C ILE A 98 11.46 18.36 -15.96
N GLY A 99 12.27 17.44 -15.43
CA GLY A 99 12.61 17.43 -14.01
C GLY A 99 13.64 16.39 -13.65
N THR A 100 13.91 16.29 -12.35
CA THR A 100 14.79 15.29 -11.76
C THR A 100 14.15 14.75 -10.49
N PHE A 101 14.25 13.44 -10.31
CA PHE A 101 13.90 12.77 -9.07
C PHE A 101 15.16 12.51 -8.25
N SER A 102 15.11 12.83 -6.97
CA SER A 102 16.13 12.49 -5.99
C SER A 102 15.60 11.41 -5.05
N ALA A 103 16.16 10.20 -5.10
CA ALA A 103 15.77 9.08 -4.25
C ALA A 103 16.85 8.77 -3.21
N LEU A 104 16.41 8.40 -2.00
CA LEU A 104 17.25 7.84 -0.97
C LEU A 104 16.98 6.34 -0.88
N LEU A 105 17.95 5.54 -1.33
CA LEU A 105 17.95 4.10 -1.23
C LEU A 105 18.53 3.68 0.12
N ARG A 106 17.99 2.61 0.70
CA ARG A 106 18.55 1.89 1.83
C ARG A 106 18.78 0.45 1.41
N THR A 107 19.97 -0.05 1.66
CA THR A 107 20.27 -1.48 1.53
C THR A 107 19.93 -2.17 2.85
N THR A 108 19.05 -3.16 2.79
CA THR A 108 18.67 -4.03 3.91
C THR A 108 19.77 -5.07 4.16
N ALA A 109 19.84 -5.64 5.37
CA ALA A 109 20.86 -6.64 5.73
C ALA A 109 20.87 -7.88 4.82
N LEU A 110 19.73 -8.20 4.20
CA LEU A 110 19.55 -9.28 3.22
C LEU A 110 20.07 -8.90 1.81
N GLY A 111 20.60 -7.69 1.62
CA GLY A 111 21.10 -7.20 0.34
C GLY A 111 20.05 -6.54 -0.56
N HIS A 112 18.77 -6.58 -0.19
CA HIS A 112 17.70 -5.89 -0.92
C HIS A 112 17.85 -4.37 -0.83
N GLN A 113 17.54 -3.66 -1.91
CA GLN A 113 17.54 -2.20 -1.94
C GLN A 113 16.11 -1.67 -1.93
N GLU A 114 15.83 -0.74 -1.02
CA GLU A 114 14.52 -0.12 -0.87
C GLU A 114 14.62 1.41 -0.95
N ILE A 115 13.67 2.04 -1.63
CA ILE A 115 13.54 3.50 -1.61
C ILE A 115 12.84 3.92 -0.32
N LYS A 116 13.50 4.77 0.47
CA LYS A 116 12.94 5.37 1.70
C LYS A 116 12.24 6.69 1.45
N LYS A 117 12.77 7.49 0.53
CA LYS A 117 12.30 8.86 0.26
C LYS A 117 12.54 9.19 -1.19
N LEU A 118 11.57 9.82 -1.83
CA LEU A 118 11.71 10.41 -3.15
C LEU A 118 11.35 11.89 -3.06
N ARG A 119 12.03 12.71 -3.85
CA ARG A 119 11.71 14.11 -4.05
C ARG A 119 11.70 14.39 -5.54
N LEU A 120 10.69 15.10 -6.00
CA LEU A 120 10.62 15.60 -7.37
C LEU A 120 11.06 17.07 -7.37
N GLU A 121 11.99 17.38 -8.26
CA GLU A 121 12.32 18.74 -8.65
C GLU A 121 11.86 18.93 -10.10
N ARG A 122 10.96 19.90 -10.32
CA ARG A 122 10.27 20.08 -11.59
C ARG A 122 10.57 21.45 -12.19
N ASN A 123 10.91 21.45 -13.47
CA ASN A 123 11.24 22.66 -14.22
C ASN A 123 9.97 23.34 -14.73
N LYS A 124 10.05 24.66 -14.93
CA LYS A 124 8.97 25.43 -15.59
C LYS A 124 8.96 25.14 -17.09
N LEU A 125 7.78 25.05 -17.67
CA LEU A 125 7.62 24.86 -19.12
C LEU A 125 8.17 26.05 -19.90
N SER A 126 8.91 25.74 -20.98
CA SER A 126 9.38 26.75 -21.93
C SER A 126 8.21 27.34 -22.73
N LYS A 127 8.41 28.53 -23.35
CA LYS A 127 7.37 29.15 -24.19
C LYS A 127 6.92 28.25 -25.36
N VAL A 128 7.83 27.44 -25.89
CA VAL A 128 7.55 26.50 -26.99
C VAL A 128 6.72 25.33 -26.48
N GLN A 129 7.14 24.72 -25.36
CA GLN A 129 6.42 23.62 -24.71
C GLN A 129 5.00 24.02 -24.30
N LYS A 130 4.79 25.27 -23.87
CA LYS A 130 3.44 25.78 -23.55
C LYS A 130 2.51 25.76 -24.76
N ARG A 131 3.01 26.15 -25.94
CA ARG A 131 2.22 26.13 -27.18
C ARG A 131 1.88 24.70 -27.61
N GLN A 132 2.85 23.79 -27.53
CA GLN A 132 2.62 22.36 -27.81
C GLN A 132 1.62 21.75 -26.83
N PHE A 133 1.72 22.08 -25.54
CA PHE A 133 0.76 21.59 -24.56
C PHE A 133 -0.64 22.17 -24.78
N GLU A 134 -0.76 23.44 -25.19
CA GLU A 134 -2.04 24.05 -25.56
C GLU A 134 -2.67 23.33 -26.76
N GLU A 135 -1.88 23.01 -27.79
CA GLU A 135 -2.33 22.24 -28.94
C GLU A 135 -2.78 20.83 -28.54
N LEU A 136 -2.02 20.15 -27.68
CA LEU A 136 -2.39 18.86 -27.10
C LEU A 136 -3.73 18.95 -26.35
N VAL A 137 -3.96 20.00 -25.58
CA VAL A 137 -5.22 20.22 -24.85
C VAL A 137 -6.39 20.47 -25.80
N ARG A 138 -6.19 21.27 -26.86
CA ARG A 138 -7.20 21.49 -27.91
C ARG A 138 -7.57 20.20 -28.62
N ASN A 139 -6.58 19.37 -28.97
CA ASN A 139 -6.76 18.10 -29.66
C ASN A 139 -7.15 16.93 -28.74
N ASP A 140 -7.32 17.17 -27.44
CA ASP A 140 -7.56 16.12 -26.43
C ASP A 140 -6.52 14.98 -26.51
N GLY A 141 -5.26 15.36 -26.73
CA GLY A 141 -4.13 14.46 -26.84
C GLY A 141 -3.64 13.94 -25.48
N PHE A 142 -2.67 13.02 -25.56
CA PHE A 142 -2.05 12.43 -24.38
C PHE A 142 -0.73 13.12 -24.05
N TYR A 143 -0.61 13.54 -22.79
CA TYR A 143 0.64 13.92 -22.18
C TYR A 143 1.29 12.65 -21.61
N THR A 144 2.46 12.30 -22.13
CA THR A 144 3.17 11.07 -21.77
C THR A 144 4.41 11.40 -20.99
N ILE A 145 4.65 10.71 -19.89
CA ILE A 145 5.91 10.75 -19.15
C ILE A 145 6.70 9.47 -19.40
N ARG A 146 8.02 9.55 -19.29
CA ARG A 146 8.90 8.38 -19.25
C ARG A 146 9.92 8.50 -18.13
N LEU A 147 10.26 7.35 -17.57
CA LEU A 147 11.24 7.19 -16.49
C LEU A 147 12.14 5.99 -16.76
N PRO A 148 13.40 6.00 -16.33
CA PRO A 148 14.27 4.83 -16.43
C PRO A 148 13.77 3.71 -15.51
N ALA A 149 13.76 2.48 -16.04
CA ALA A 149 13.32 1.29 -15.29
C ALA A 149 14.34 0.88 -14.20
N ASP A 150 15.63 1.01 -14.50
CA ASP A 150 16.73 0.81 -13.54
C ASP A 150 17.19 2.17 -13.01
N LEU A 151 17.05 2.38 -11.71
CA LEU A 151 17.37 3.64 -11.04
C LEU A 151 18.85 3.76 -10.65
N ILE A 152 19.59 2.66 -10.62
CA ILE A 152 20.98 2.60 -10.19
C ILE A 152 21.90 2.67 -11.42
N LYS A 153 21.51 1.98 -12.49
CA LYS A 153 22.20 1.99 -13.79
C LYS A 153 21.15 2.23 -14.88
N PRO A 154 20.77 3.48 -15.13
CA PRO A 154 19.80 3.79 -16.18
C PRO A 154 20.32 3.28 -17.52
N ARG A 155 19.68 2.23 -18.04
CA ARG A 155 19.86 1.71 -19.40
C ARG A 155 18.80 2.31 -20.33
N HIS A 156 18.75 1.85 -21.57
CA HIS A 156 17.72 2.23 -22.54
C HIS A 156 16.33 1.61 -22.29
N LYS A 157 16.03 1.19 -21.04
CA LYS A 157 14.73 0.62 -20.66
C LYS A 157 13.95 1.67 -19.89
N PHE A 158 12.75 2.00 -20.38
CA PHE A 158 11.90 3.03 -19.81
C PHE A 158 10.53 2.48 -19.44
N VAL A 159 9.95 3.04 -18.39
CA VAL A 159 8.55 2.89 -18.01
C VAL A 159 7.82 4.15 -18.42
N LEU A 160 6.66 4.00 -19.05
CA LEU A 160 5.86 5.11 -19.55
C LEU A 160 4.48 5.14 -18.89
N ALA A 161 3.94 6.34 -18.73
CA ALA A 161 2.56 6.56 -18.35
C ALA A 161 2.00 7.76 -19.10
N SER A 162 0.72 7.71 -19.44
CA SER A 162 0.07 8.76 -20.24
C SER A 162 -1.25 9.18 -19.62
N VAL A 163 -1.52 10.48 -19.65
CA VAL A 163 -2.80 11.06 -19.22
C VAL A 163 -3.28 12.06 -20.26
N LYS A 164 -4.59 12.24 -20.39
CA LYS A 164 -5.13 13.27 -21.29
C LYS A 164 -4.76 14.67 -20.79
N GLY A 165 -4.31 15.54 -21.69
CA GLY A 165 -3.93 16.92 -21.33
C GLY A 165 -5.09 17.70 -20.71
N ARG A 166 -6.31 17.50 -21.21
CA ARG A 166 -7.52 18.12 -20.63
C ARG A 166 -7.77 17.73 -19.17
N CYS A 167 -7.40 16.51 -18.76
CA CYS A 167 -7.51 16.11 -17.36
C CYS A 167 -6.56 16.90 -16.47
N LEU A 168 -5.33 17.13 -16.95
CA LEU A 168 -4.34 17.91 -16.21
C LEU A 168 -4.78 19.38 -16.11
N THR A 169 -5.31 19.97 -17.17
CA THR A 169 -5.75 21.37 -17.11
C THR A 169 -7.01 21.55 -16.27
N ALA A 170 -7.97 20.61 -16.33
CA ALA A 170 -9.13 20.60 -15.44
C ALA A 170 -8.73 20.53 -13.95
N ALA A 171 -7.65 19.79 -13.65
CA ALA A 171 -7.07 19.70 -12.31
C ALA A 171 -6.09 20.84 -11.97
N LYS A 172 -6.00 21.90 -12.78
CA LYS A 172 -5.05 23.03 -12.60
C LYS A 172 -3.58 22.59 -12.53
N LEU A 173 -3.20 21.66 -13.40
CA LEU A 173 -1.87 21.03 -13.46
C LEU A 173 -1.42 20.38 -12.14
N LYS A 174 -2.39 19.96 -11.31
CA LYS A 174 -2.12 19.13 -10.14
C LYS A 174 -1.97 17.67 -10.57
N GLU A 175 -0.77 17.14 -10.36
CA GLU A 175 -0.37 15.81 -10.82
C GLU A 175 -0.08 14.87 -9.65
N ARG A 176 -0.34 13.58 -9.85
CA ARG A 176 -0.06 12.51 -8.89
C ARG A 176 0.77 11.41 -9.56
N PHE A 177 1.76 10.93 -8.82
CA PHE A 177 2.62 9.82 -9.22
C PHE A 177 2.52 8.69 -8.19
N ASP A 178 2.17 7.50 -8.66
CA ASP A 178 2.26 6.28 -7.87
C ASP A 178 3.30 5.35 -8.51
N PHE A 179 4.34 5.00 -7.77
CA PHE A 179 5.44 4.19 -8.26
C PHE A 179 5.31 2.75 -7.77
N PHE A 180 5.51 1.80 -8.67
CA PHE A 180 5.50 0.37 -8.38
C PHE A 180 6.93 -0.16 -8.50
N LEU A 181 7.50 -0.53 -7.36
CA LEU A 181 8.91 -0.88 -7.24
C LEU A 181 9.06 -2.32 -6.76
N ASP A 182 10.06 -3.01 -7.33
CA ASP A 182 10.52 -4.31 -6.87
C ASP A 182 12.04 -4.31 -6.72
N ARG A 183 12.51 -4.60 -5.50
CA ARG A 183 13.94 -4.68 -5.15
C ARG A 183 14.79 -3.48 -5.62
N GLY A 184 14.18 -2.29 -5.69
CA GLY A 184 14.83 -1.05 -6.12
C GLY A 184 14.74 -0.74 -7.61
N ASN A 185 14.14 -1.62 -8.42
CA ASN A 185 13.82 -1.39 -9.82
C ASN A 185 12.39 -0.86 -9.96
N LEU A 186 12.19 0.04 -10.92
CA LEU A 186 10.87 0.56 -11.27
C LEU A 186 10.22 -0.38 -12.29
N ILE A 187 9.11 -1.00 -11.88
CA ILE A 187 8.31 -1.86 -12.76
C ILE A 187 7.27 -1.03 -13.51
N GLY A 188 6.64 -0.10 -12.79
CA GLY A 188 5.49 0.65 -13.28
C GLY A 188 5.40 2.02 -12.64
N VAL A 189 4.77 2.96 -13.35
CA VAL A 189 4.38 4.26 -12.81
C VAL A 189 2.94 4.53 -13.24
N SER A 190 2.11 4.95 -12.28
CA SER A 190 0.80 5.53 -12.54
C SER A 190 0.95 7.04 -12.52
N TYR A 191 0.47 7.69 -13.58
CA TYR A 191 0.45 9.15 -13.68
C TYR A 191 -0.97 9.61 -13.92
N SER A 192 -1.48 10.42 -12.99
CA SER A 192 -2.86 10.88 -13.02
C SER A 192 -2.99 12.34 -12.61
N ALA A 193 -4.08 12.97 -13.05
CA ALA A 193 -4.48 14.29 -12.58
C ALA A 193 -5.24 14.14 -11.25
N VAL A 194 -5.09 15.10 -10.34
CA VAL A 194 -5.82 15.08 -9.07
C VAL A 194 -7.28 15.47 -9.31
N GLY A 195 -8.15 14.48 -9.39
CA GLY A 195 -9.59 14.66 -9.59
C GLY A 195 -10.18 13.66 -10.58
N ALA A 196 -11.51 13.65 -10.69
CA ALA A 196 -12.19 12.85 -11.69
C ALA A 196 -12.04 13.48 -13.08
N CYS A 197 -11.69 12.67 -14.08
CA CYS A 197 -11.64 13.10 -15.47
C CYS A 197 -12.66 12.35 -16.31
N SER A 198 -13.94 12.61 -16.03
CA SER A 198 -15.05 12.00 -16.76
C SER A 198 -15.18 12.60 -18.15
N TYR A 199 -15.70 11.79 -19.08
CA TYR A 199 -16.13 12.27 -20.39
C TYR A 199 -17.54 12.89 -20.26
N PRO A 200 -17.84 14.02 -20.95
CA PRO A 200 -16.99 14.82 -21.83
C PRO A 200 -15.98 15.70 -21.07
N ARG A 201 -14.75 15.77 -21.59
CA ARG A 201 -13.66 16.56 -20.98
C ARG A 201 -13.71 18.03 -21.43
N PRO A 202 -13.89 19.00 -20.51
CA PRO A 202 -13.99 20.41 -20.87
C PRO A 202 -12.63 20.94 -21.38
N LEU A 203 -12.70 21.86 -22.34
CA LEU A 203 -11.52 22.58 -22.83
C LEU A 203 -11.26 23.78 -21.91
N VAL A 204 -10.40 23.60 -20.92
CA VAL A 204 -9.97 24.66 -19.99
C VAL A 204 -8.47 24.84 -20.12
N LEU A 205 -8.02 26.08 -20.28
CA LEU A 205 -6.60 26.42 -20.26
C LEU A 205 -6.20 26.89 -18.85
N PRO A 206 -5.04 26.47 -18.34
CA PRO A 206 -4.60 26.88 -17.02
C PRO A 206 -4.09 28.32 -17.04
N GLU A 207 -4.43 29.08 -16.00
CA GLU A 207 -3.85 30.41 -15.75
C GLU A 207 -2.36 30.28 -15.40
N ASP A 208 -2.05 29.32 -14.54
CA ASP A 208 -0.69 28.99 -14.10
C ASP A 208 -0.14 27.77 -14.82
N TRP A 209 1.01 27.94 -15.49
CA TRP A 209 1.72 26.89 -16.23
C TRP A 209 2.71 26.10 -15.37
N THR A 210 2.46 26.06 -14.06
CA THR A 210 3.31 25.38 -13.08
C THR A 210 2.65 24.09 -12.64
N PHE A 211 3.37 22.98 -12.78
CA PHE A 211 2.90 21.70 -12.27
C PHE A 211 3.05 21.66 -10.75
N ALA A 212 1.96 21.29 -10.08
CA ALA A 212 1.94 21.04 -8.66
C ALA A 212 1.82 19.54 -8.42
N SER A 213 2.90 18.90 -8.00
CA SER A 213 2.89 17.47 -7.70
C SER A 213 2.40 17.20 -6.28
N ASP A 214 1.41 16.33 -6.15
CA ASP A 214 1.01 15.70 -4.88
C ASP A 214 2.17 14.88 -4.27
N PRO A 215 2.10 14.51 -2.98
CA PRO A 215 3.09 13.63 -2.38
C PRO A 215 3.24 12.32 -3.17
N LEU A 216 4.49 11.93 -3.39
CA LEU A 216 4.83 10.75 -4.18
C LEU A 216 4.53 9.48 -3.38
N ILE A 217 3.75 8.55 -3.97
CA ILE A 217 3.33 7.30 -3.33
C ILE A 217 4.15 6.14 -3.89
N PHE A 218 4.57 5.22 -3.00
CA PHE A 218 5.35 4.04 -3.37
C PHE A 218 4.64 2.77 -2.93
N HIS A 219 4.38 1.91 -3.91
CA HIS A 219 3.93 0.55 -3.68
C HIS A 219 5.14 -0.37 -3.75
N LYS A 220 5.39 -1.08 -2.65
CA LYS A 220 6.43 -2.10 -2.58
C LYS A 220 5.79 -3.46 -2.85
N GLY A 221 6.45 -4.31 -3.64
CA GLY A 221 6.08 -5.73 -3.72
C GLY A 221 6.02 -6.34 -2.33
N SER A 222 4.94 -7.05 -2.01
CA SER A 222 4.74 -7.69 -0.71
C SER A 222 5.69 -8.88 -0.55
N GLU A 223 6.84 -8.70 0.10
CA GLU A 223 7.79 -9.79 0.38
C GLU A 223 7.37 -10.67 1.58
N GLN A 224 6.14 -10.57 2.07
CA GLN A 224 5.64 -11.45 3.13
C GLN A 224 4.26 -11.97 2.75
N ALA A 225 4.21 -13.21 2.26
CA ALA A 225 3.09 -14.07 2.62
C ALA A 225 3.02 -14.06 4.15
N PRO A 226 1.83 -13.95 4.77
CA PRO A 226 1.69 -14.18 6.20
C PRO A 226 2.46 -15.46 6.49
N ARG A 227 3.51 -15.38 7.32
CA ARG A 227 4.09 -16.59 7.87
C ARG A 227 2.93 -17.18 8.63
N LEU A 228 2.27 -18.18 8.03
CA LEU A 228 1.43 -19.09 8.77
C LEU A 228 2.33 -19.49 9.93
N VAL A 229 2.00 -19.02 11.14
CA VAL A 229 2.55 -19.62 12.34
C VAL A 229 2.39 -21.11 12.12
N PRO A 230 3.46 -21.91 12.14
CA PRO A 230 3.30 -23.34 11.94
C PRO A 230 2.40 -23.81 13.08
N MET A 231 1.11 -23.98 12.79
CA MET A 231 0.12 -24.69 13.60
C MET A 231 0.43 -26.19 13.54
N PHE A 232 1.70 -26.54 13.62
CA PHE A 232 2.20 -27.90 13.65
C PHE A 232 3.34 -27.94 14.67
N GLN A 233 2.94 -27.78 15.92
CA GLN A 233 3.76 -28.13 17.06
C GLN A 233 2.93 -28.95 18.03
N GLU A 234 2.50 -30.12 17.57
CA GLU A 234 2.24 -31.27 18.43
C GLU A 234 2.36 -32.54 17.60
N SER A 235 2.99 -33.59 18.15
CA SER A 235 3.16 -34.94 17.59
C SER A 235 4.34 -35.26 16.64
N ALA A 236 5.54 -34.71 16.88
CA ALA A 236 6.76 -35.26 16.25
C ALA A 236 7.90 -35.57 17.24
N THR A 237 7.56 -35.99 18.46
CA THR A 237 8.52 -36.66 19.36
C THR A 237 7.85 -37.82 20.09
N GLN A 238 7.35 -38.82 19.36
CA GLN A 238 7.13 -40.15 19.94
C GLN A 238 8.34 -41.00 19.55
N ARG A 239 9.34 -41.04 20.44
CA ARG A 239 10.31 -42.14 20.44
C ARG A 239 9.56 -43.42 20.82
N PRO A 240 9.80 -44.56 20.15
CA PRO A 240 9.10 -45.79 20.49
C PRO A 240 9.72 -46.35 21.77
N GLY A 241 9.03 -46.25 22.91
CA GLY A 241 9.52 -46.87 24.13
C GLY A 241 9.02 -46.32 25.47
N GLU A 242 7.91 -45.60 25.53
CA GLU A 242 7.38 -45.18 26.83
C GLU A 242 5.89 -45.50 26.95
N LYS A 243 5.59 -46.18 28.06
CA LYS A 243 4.34 -46.88 28.32
C LYS A 243 3.18 -45.90 28.36
N VAL A 244 2.12 -46.24 27.64
CA VAL A 244 0.83 -45.57 27.72
C VAL A 244 0.27 -45.82 29.12
N THR A 245 0.25 -44.76 29.94
CA THR A 245 -0.68 -44.66 31.06
C THR A 245 -1.62 -43.52 30.71
N GLU A 246 -2.85 -43.87 30.31
CA GLU A 246 -3.96 -42.94 30.25
C GLU A 246 -4.25 -42.43 31.66
N GLU A 247 -3.82 -41.21 31.99
CA GLU A 247 -4.45 -40.40 33.02
C GLU A 247 -4.48 -38.95 32.54
N GLU A 248 -5.66 -38.58 32.03
CA GLU A 248 -6.13 -37.23 31.77
C GLU A 248 -6.18 -36.47 33.11
N GLY A 249 -5.02 -35.99 33.56
CA GLY A 249 -4.89 -35.19 34.77
C GLY A 249 -4.70 -33.73 34.41
N THR A 250 -5.78 -32.95 34.38
CA THR A 250 -5.72 -31.49 34.47
C THR A 250 -4.72 -31.12 35.57
N LYS A 251 -3.53 -30.61 35.21
CA LYS A 251 -2.56 -30.11 36.19
C LYS A 251 -3.26 -29.06 37.03
N GLU A 252 -3.69 -29.43 38.23
CA GLU A 252 -4.37 -28.54 39.14
C GLU A 252 -3.44 -27.36 39.44
N LYS A 253 -3.89 -26.14 39.12
CA LYS A 253 -3.10 -24.93 39.34
C LYS A 253 -2.73 -24.85 40.81
N THR A 254 -1.44 -24.61 41.11
CA THR A 254 -0.92 -24.52 42.47
C THR A 254 -1.72 -23.52 43.31
N PHE A 255 -1.89 -23.80 44.61
CA PHE A 255 -2.70 -22.98 45.54
C PHE A 255 -2.43 -21.47 45.40
N TRP A 256 -1.16 -21.09 45.25
CA TRP A 256 -0.77 -19.70 45.08
C TRP A 256 -1.40 -19.08 43.82
N GLN A 257 -1.46 -19.80 42.70
CA GLN A 257 -2.03 -19.33 41.45
C GLN A 257 -3.57 -19.20 41.50
N LYS A 258 -4.25 -19.97 42.37
CA LYS A 258 -5.70 -19.86 42.59
C LYS A 258 -6.06 -18.72 43.56
N TYR A 259 -5.22 -18.48 44.56
CA TYR A 259 -5.56 -17.60 45.69
C TYR A 259 -4.80 -16.26 45.73
N TRP A 260 -3.78 -16.02 44.89
CA TRP A 260 -3.01 -14.76 44.93
C TRP A 260 -3.88 -13.51 44.77
N MET A 261 -4.92 -13.57 43.92
CA MET A 261 -5.86 -12.46 43.70
C MET A 261 -6.65 -12.11 44.97
N TYR A 262 -6.83 -13.04 45.91
CA TYR A 262 -7.49 -12.77 47.19
C TYR A 262 -6.50 -12.38 48.29
N ILE A 263 -5.31 -13.01 48.30
CA ILE A 263 -4.29 -12.76 49.32
C ILE A 263 -3.78 -11.32 49.25
N VAL A 264 -3.53 -10.78 48.05
CA VAL A 264 -3.01 -9.41 47.87
C VAL A 264 -3.98 -8.33 48.41
N PRO A 265 -5.26 -8.28 48.00
CA PRO A 265 -6.19 -7.28 48.51
C PRO A 265 -6.54 -7.49 49.99
N PHE A 266 -6.64 -8.73 50.48
CA PHE A 266 -6.91 -8.97 51.90
C PHE A 266 -5.72 -8.55 52.78
N GLY A 267 -4.49 -8.78 52.33
CA GLY A 267 -3.28 -8.30 53.01
C GLY A 267 -3.24 -6.79 53.15
N LEU A 268 -3.63 -6.04 52.11
CA LEU A 268 -3.69 -4.57 52.16
C LEU A 268 -4.75 -4.05 53.15
N ILE A 269 -5.91 -4.72 53.24
CA ILE A 269 -6.96 -4.36 54.19
C ILE A 269 -6.47 -4.55 55.63
N VAL A 270 -5.81 -5.68 55.92
CA VAL A 270 -5.29 -5.97 57.27
C VAL A 270 -4.20 -4.97 57.65
N VAL A 271 -3.29 -4.63 56.73
CA VAL A 271 -2.24 -3.63 56.99
C VAL A 271 -2.82 -2.23 57.22
N ASN A 272 -3.84 -1.83 56.46
CA ASN A 272 -4.52 -0.56 56.69
C ASN A 272 -5.29 -0.55 58.02
N ALA A 273 -5.99 -1.64 58.36
CA ALA A 273 -6.70 -1.77 59.63
C ALA A 273 -5.76 -1.75 60.84
N LEU A 274 -4.62 -2.46 60.78
CA LEU A 274 -3.59 -2.42 61.82
C LEU A 274 -2.94 -1.04 61.93
N SER A 275 -2.75 -0.34 60.80
CA SER A 275 -2.27 1.05 60.80
C SER A 275 -3.27 2.04 61.43
N GLN A 276 -4.57 1.74 61.37
CA GLN A 276 -5.61 2.52 62.03
C GLN A 276 -5.73 2.17 63.51
N LEU A 277 -5.58 0.90 63.89
CA LEU A 277 -5.54 0.44 65.29
C LEU A 277 -4.30 0.94 66.07
N ALA A 278 -3.16 1.09 65.40
CA ALA A 278 -1.93 1.64 66.01
C ALA A 278 -1.92 3.17 66.14
N ASN A 279 -2.97 3.88 65.67
CA ASN A 279 -3.12 5.33 65.75
C ASN A 279 -4.35 5.78 66.56
N LEU A 280 -4.96 4.92 67.39
CA LEU A 280 -5.98 5.36 68.34
C LEU A 280 -5.32 5.97 69.60
N PRO A 281 -5.56 7.25 69.93
CA PRO A 281 -5.32 7.78 71.26
C PRO A 281 -6.37 7.25 72.24
N GLU A 282 -5.94 6.85 73.44
CA GLU A 282 -6.78 6.31 74.50
C GLU A 282 -7.84 7.34 75.00
N GLU A 283 -9.01 6.81 75.36
CA GLU A 283 -10.29 7.41 75.82
C GLU A 283 -10.21 8.35 77.07
N PRO A 284 -11.29 9.00 77.62
CA PRO A 284 -12.73 8.74 77.44
C PRO A 284 -13.71 9.95 77.42
N THR A 285 -14.99 9.60 77.22
CA THR A 285 -16.23 10.16 77.82
C THR A 285 -16.97 11.38 77.26
N ALA A 286 -18.27 11.12 77.04
CA ALA A 286 -19.44 11.96 77.29
C ALA A 286 -19.70 13.20 76.41
N GLY A 287 -20.91 13.23 75.84
CA GLY A 287 -21.56 14.48 75.45
C GLY A 287 -22.26 14.44 74.11
N GLN A 288 -23.58 14.29 74.15
CA GLN A 288 -24.49 14.61 73.05
C GLN A 288 -24.18 15.98 72.43
N THR A 289 -24.44 16.12 71.14
CA THR A 289 -25.34 17.12 70.50
C THR A 289 -24.86 17.40 69.08
N GLY A 290 -25.72 17.13 68.09
CA GLY A 290 -25.69 17.94 66.85
C GLY A 290 -26.24 19.34 67.16
N PRO A 291 -26.38 20.27 66.18
CA PRO A 291 -26.30 20.10 64.73
C PRO A 291 -25.49 21.24 64.06
N ALA A 292 -25.69 21.39 62.74
CA ALA A 292 -26.08 22.68 62.13
C ALA A 292 -25.06 23.58 61.36
N ILE A 293 -25.30 23.59 60.03
CA ILE A 293 -25.47 24.73 59.08
C ILE A 293 -24.23 25.52 58.55
N THR A 294 -24.18 25.58 57.19
CA THR A 294 -23.76 26.65 56.25
C THR A 294 -22.68 27.69 56.60
N GLY A 295 -21.90 28.07 55.57
CA GLY A 295 -21.48 29.48 55.44
C GLY A 295 -20.24 29.75 54.58
N THR A 296 -20.51 30.19 53.36
CA THR A 296 -19.73 31.02 52.42
C THR A 296 -18.56 31.88 52.95
N GLN A 297 -17.54 32.07 52.08
CA GLN A 297 -16.97 33.38 51.63
C GLN A 297 -15.44 33.63 51.82
N ARG A 298 -14.72 33.51 50.68
CA ARG A 298 -13.87 34.54 50.00
C ARG A 298 -12.81 35.34 50.81
N THR A 299 -11.58 35.35 50.30
CA THR A 299 -10.64 36.49 50.05
C THR A 299 -9.32 35.88 49.55
N GLY A 300 -8.48 36.42 48.67
CA GLY A 300 -8.33 37.74 48.07
C GLY A 300 -6.84 38.08 47.96
N GLY A 301 -6.32 38.21 46.73
CA GLY A 301 -5.08 38.92 46.38
C GLY A 301 -3.74 38.19 46.62
N SER A 302 -2.63 38.52 45.95
CA SER A 302 -2.34 39.48 44.87
C SER A 302 -0.89 39.25 44.41
N GLY A 303 -0.68 39.29 43.09
CA GLY A 303 0.55 39.72 42.37
C GLY A 303 1.86 38.93 42.56
N GLY A 304 2.72 38.77 41.56
CA GLY A 304 2.73 39.29 40.21
C GLY A 304 4.18 39.52 39.75
N GLY A 305 4.50 38.98 38.57
CA GLY A 305 5.69 39.31 37.77
C GLY A 305 6.98 38.58 38.18
N ARG A 306 7.90 38.25 37.28
CA ARG A 306 8.17 38.88 35.98
C ARG A 306 9.11 37.98 35.17
N ALA A 307 8.76 37.74 33.91
CA ALA A 307 9.64 37.18 32.90
C ALA A 307 10.73 38.19 32.48
N ARG A 308 11.91 37.70 32.10
CA ARG A 308 12.82 38.36 31.16
C ARG A 308 13.80 37.36 30.54
N ARG A 309 13.75 37.34 29.20
CA ARG A 309 14.77 36.94 28.22
C ARG A 309 15.10 35.46 28.08
#